data_AF-A0A6J4VLR3-F1
#
_entry.id   AF-A0A6J4VLR3-F1
#
_cell.length_a   1.000
_cell.length_b   1.000
_cell.length_c   1.000
_cell.angle_alpha   90.00
_cell.angle_beta   90.00
_cell.angle_gamma   90.00
#
_symmetry.space_group_name_H-M   'P 1'
#
loop_
_entity.id
_entity.type
_entity.pdbx_description
1 polymer ?
#
loop_
_entity_poly.entity_id
_entity_poly.type
_entity_poly.pdbx_seq_one_letter_code
_entity_poly.pdbx_strand_id
1 'polypeptide(L)'
;MLLALCLAGCGAGATATIPSPVAPTVASASPSATIVRAPILTAVPTLGAVPTRTSLATPARSTTPVAGATATRGATTRAVAPATRTAAATGDGVTSVAVRLGQSAILPEQGLTMRFASVTNDSRCPRSQEGVFVACAQAGEATIVVEAARGGQGSALTLTIPGLTDNTAQRPDNPKTFTVFEGYRIQLASLEPQPTVSGAAIPGEYIATLLVSAAP
;
A
#
# COMPACT_ATOMS: atom_id res chain seq x y z
N MET A 1 -53.13 26.68 22.54
CA MET A 1 -52.37 27.30 21.45
C MET A 1 -51.28 26.31 21.05
N LEU A 2 -51.52 25.16 20.40
CA LEU A 2 -52.40 24.72 19.30
C LEU A 2 -52.15 25.41 17.95
N LEU A 3 -51.23 24.83 17.16
CA LEU A 3 -51.17 24.81 15.68
C LEU A 3 -50.04 23.79 15.32
N ALA A 4 -50.28 22.57 14.81
CA ALA A 4 -50.97 22.08 13.61
C ALA A 4 -50.11 22.12 12.31
N LEU A 5 -49.88 20.91 11.78
CA LEU A 5 -49.90 20.49 10.36
C LEU A 5 -48.95 21.13 9.32
N CYS A 6 -48.08 20.29 8.75
CA CYS A 6 -47.81 20.18 7.30
C CYS A 6 -47.48 18.69 7.02
N LEU A 7 -48.42 17.83 6.62
CA LEU A 7 -48.93 17.58 5.26
C LEU A 7 -47.87 17.22 4.22
N ALA A 8 -47.78 15.91 3.99
CA ALA A 8 -47.73 15.19 2.72
C ALA A 8 -47.40 16.00 1.45
N GLY A 9 -46.31 15.63 0.79
CA GLY A 9 -46.04 15.90 -0.62
C GLY A 9 -45.79 14.60 -1.38
N CYS A 10 -46.85 14.06 -1.98
CA CYS A 10 -46.78 13.09 -3.07
C CYS A 10 -46.03 13.71 -4.26
N GLY A 11 -44.93 13.09 -4.69
CA GLY A 11 -44.27 13.38 -5.96
C GLY A 11 -44.38 12.17 -6.88
N ALA A 12 -45.31 12.24 -7.85
CA ALA A 12 -45.55 11.24 -8.87
C ALA A 12 -44.32 10.97 -9.74
N GLY A 13 -44.27 9.75 -10.26
CA GLY A 13 -43.11 9.20 -10.96
C GLY A 13 -42.77 9.87 -12.29
N ALA A 14 -41.47 9.83 -12.58
CA ALA A 14 -40.94 9.96 -13.92
C ALA A 14 -40.17 8.67 -14.23
N THR A 15 -40.85 7.72 -14.85
CA THR A 15 -40.24 6.53 -15.44
C THR A 15 -39.46 6.98 -16.68
N ALA A 16 -38.20 7.37 -16.49
CA ALA A 16 -37.30 7.63 -17.60
C ALA A 16 -36.88 6.29 -18.21
N THR A 17 -37.58 5.87 -19.28
CA THR A 17 -37.15 4.79 -20.16
C THR A 17 -35.88 5.25 -20.87
N ILE A 18 -34.73 4.82 -20.37
CA ILE A 18 -33.44 5.02 -21.03
C ILE A 18 -33.37 4.01 -22.20
N PRO A 19 -33.17 4.45 -23.46
CA PRO A 19 -32.94 3.52 -24.55
C PRO A 19 -31.63 2.76 -24.33
N SER A 20 -31.70 1.43 -24.40
CA SER A 20 -30.52 0.57 -24.37
C SER A 20 -29.54 0.96 -25.49
N PRO A 21 -28.26 1.18 -25.19
CA PRO A 21 -27.25 1.34 -26.24
C PRO A 21 -27.08 0.01 -26.97
N VAL A 22 -27.40 0.01 -28.26
CA VAL A 22 -27.10 -1.07 -29.19
C VAL A 22 -25.58 -1.29 -29.18
N ALA A 23 -25.15 -2.48 -28.74
CA ALA A 23 -23.75 -2.86 -28.75
C ALA A 23 -23.20 -2.86 -30.19
N PRO A 24 -22.03 -2.25 -30.45
CA PRO A 24 -21.37 -2.43 -31.74
C PRO A 24 -20.84 -3.87 -31.82
N THR A 25 -21.37 -4.64 -32.76
CA THR A 25 -20.80 -5.92 -33.21
C THR A 25 -19.44 -5.64 -33.84
N VAL A 26 -18.38 -5.63 -33.04
CA VAL A 26 -17.00 -5.65 -33.54
C VAL A 26 -16.65 -7.09 -33.89
N ALA A 27 -16.60 -7.34 -35.20
CA ALA A 27 -16.12 -8.58 -35.78
C ALA A 27 -14.69 -8.87 -35.29
N SER A 28 -14.54 -10.02 -34.65
CA SER A 28 -13.26 -10.60 -34.26
C SER A 28 -12.52 -11.06 -35.53
N ALA A 29 -11.66 -10.21 -36.07
CA ALA A 29 -10.66 -10.60 -37.03
C ALA A 29 -9.44 -11.12 -36.25
N SER A 30 -9.25 -12.44 -36.30
CA SER A 30 -8.12 -13.14 -35.69
C SER A 30 -6.92 -13.06 -36.63
N PRO A 31 -5.82 -12.34 -36.30
CA PRO A 31 -4.59 -12.46 -37.07
C PRO A 31 -3.86 -13.73 -36.64
N SER A 32 -3.87 -14.74 -37.51
CA SER A 32 -2.89 -15.81 -37.49
C SER A 32 -1.51 -15.21 -37.79
N ALA A 33 -0.75 -14.87 -36.75
CA ALA A 33 0.63 -14.45 -36.90
C ALA A 33 1.55 -15.66 -36.80
N THR A 34 2.06 -16.04 -37.98
CA THR A 34 3.13 -16.99 -38.24
C THR A 34 4.31 -16.80 -37.28
N ILE A 35 4.63 -17.85 -36.52
CA ILE A 35 5.84 -17.93 -35.69
C ILE A 35 7.03 -18.11 -36.64
N VAL A 36 7.75 -17.03 -36.92
CA VAL A 36 9.08 -17.10 -37.55
C VAL A 36 10.07 -17.52 -36.48
N ARG A 37 10.51 -18.79 -36.57
CA ARG A 37 11.57 -19.38 -35.74
C ARG A 37 12.89 -18.66 -36.04
N ALA A 38 13.36 -17.82 -35.12
CA ALA A 38 14.72 -17.31 -35.16
C ALA A 38 15.72 -18.44 -34.78
N PRO A 39 16.89 -18.51 -35.43
CA PRO A 39 17.93 -19.47 -35.06
C PRO A 39 18.49 -19.14 -33.67
N ILE A 40 18.47 -20.13 -32.78
CA ILE A 40 19.07 -20.08 -31.45
C ILE A 40 20.59 -20.10 -31.62
N LEU A 41 21.24 -18.94 -31.51
CA LEU A 41 22.68 -18.85 -31.31
C LEU A 41 22.98 -19.14 -29.85
N THR A 42 23.36 -20.39 -29.58
CA THR A 42 23.97 -20.84 -28.33
C THR A 42 25.34 -20.18 -28.13
N ALA A 43 25.38 -19.03 -27.47
CA ALA A 43 26.60 -18.51 -26.88
C ALA A 43 26.73 -19.10 -25.48
N VAL A 44 27.69 -20.01 -25.31
CA VAL A 44 28.09 -20.56 -24.01
C VAL A 44 28.85 -19.46 -23.26
N PRO A 45 28.40 -18.97 -22.10
CA PRO A 45 29.21 -18.08 -21.28
C PRO A 45 30.35 -18.89 -20.65
N THR A 46 31.56 -18.59 -21.09
CA THR A 46 32.81 -19.03 -20.49
C THR A 46 32.85 -18.63 -19.01
N LEU A 47 33.02 -19.62 -18.13
CA LEU A 47 33.25 -19.43 -16.69
C LEU A 47 34.52 -18.58 -16.48
N GLY A 48 34.32 -17.28 -16.27
CA GLY A 48 35.35 -16.38 -15.77
C GLY A 48 35.61 -16.68 -14.30
N ALA A 49 36.85 -17.06 -14.00
CA ALA A 49 37.33 -17.36 -12.66
C ALA A 49 37.02 -16.24 -11.66
N VAL A 50 36.44 -16.62 -10.52
CA VAL A 50 36.23 -15.74 -9.36
C VAL A 50 37.60 -15.44 -8.74
N PRO A 51 38.03 -14.17 -8.61
CA PRO A 51 39.22 -13.85 -7.84
C PRO A 51 38.93 -14.09 -6.35
N THR A 52 39.63 -15.07 -5.78
CA THR A 52 39.72 -15.32 -4.35
C THR A 52 40.25 -14.05 -3.67
N ARG A 53 39.37 -13.29 -3.02
CA ARG A 53 39.80 -12.18 -2.17
C ARG A 53 40.34 -12.75 -0.87
N THR A 54 41.66 -12.74 -0.74
CA THR A 54 42.42 -12.91 0.49
C THR A 54 41.88 -11.96 1.56
N SER A 55 41.20 -12.51 2.56
CA SER A 55 40.81 -11.80 3.77
C SER A 55 42.06 -11.62 4.62
N LEU A 56 42.58 -10.39 4.71
CA LEU A 56 43.59 -10.05 5.72
C LEU A 56 42.92 -10.05 7.09
N ALA A 57 43.39 -10.95 7.94
CA ALA A 57 43.07 -11.02 9.35
C ALA A 57 43.41 -9.69 10.05
N THR A 58 42.39 -9.04 10.62
CA THR A 58 42.56 -7.92 11.54
C THR A 58 42.91 -8.49 12.93
N PRO A 59 43.97 -8.00 13.60
CA PRO A 59 44.38 -8.50 14.91
C PRO A 59 43.36 -8.17 16.00
N ALA A 60 43.13 -9.16 16.85
CA ALA A 60 42.37 -9.05 18.08
C ALA A 60 42.99 -7.98 19.00
N ARG A 61 42.22 -6.95 19.33
CA ARG A 61 42.59 -5.99 20.38
C ARG A 61 41.77 -6.29 21.62
N SER A 62 42.40 -7.00 22.56
CA SER A 62 41.98 -7.10 23.96
C SER A 62 42.06 -5.72 24.61
N THR A 63 40.95 -5.24 25.15
CA THR A 63 40.93 -4.18 26.17
C THR A 63 39.92 -4.54 27.26
N THR A 64 40.48 -5.01 28.37
CA THR A 64 40.14 -4.76 29.79
C THR A 64 38.70 -4.36 30.17
N PRO A 65 38.11 -5.05 31.17
CA PRO A 65 36.90 -4.58 31.84
C PRO A 65 37.25 -3.49 32.87
N VAL A 66 36.77 -2.26 32.66
CA VAL A 66 36.76 -1.23 33.71
C VAL A 66 35.39 -1.28 34.38
N ALA A 67 35.38 -1.84 35.59
CA ALA A 67 34.27 -1.74 36.52
C ALA A 67 34.18 -0.28 37.02
N GLY A 68 33.18 0.43 36.52
CA GLY A 68 32.81 1.77 36.97
C GLY A 68 31.31 1.85 37.21
N ALA A 69 30.88 1.62 38.45
CA ALA A 69 29.52 1.83 38.91
C ALA A 69 29.25 3.33 39.03
N THR A 70 28.16 3.85 38.43
CA THR A 70 27.43 5.00 38.99
C THR A 70 26.05 5.22 38.35
N ALA A 71 25.04 5.23 39.23
CA ALA A 71 23.77 5.96 39.16
C ALA A 71 22.85 5.77 37.93
N THR A 72 21.98 4.77 38.06
CA THR A 72 20.68 4.63 37.42
C THR A 72 19.83 5.90 37.60
N ARG A 73 19.90 6.86 36.67
CA ARG A 73 18.81 7.83 36.49
C ARG A 73 17.74 7.14 35.64
N GLY A 74 16.64 6.77 36.28
CA GLY A 74 15.46 6.22 35.64
C GLY A 74 14.96 7.16 34.56
N ALA A 75 15.31 6.87 33.31
CA ALA A 75 14.68 7.47 32.15
C ALA A 75 13.26 6.89 32.09
N THR A 76 12.31 7.63 32.66
CA THR A 76 10.89 7.40 32.47
C THR A 76 10.60 7.63 30.99
N THR A 77 10.79 6.61 30.16
CA THR A 77 10.25 6.57 28.79
C THR A 77 8.74 6.66 28.93
N ARG A 78 8.23 7.89 28.84
CA ARG A 78 6.81 8.18 28.73
C ARG A 78 6.33 7.44 27.49
N ALA A 79 5.67 6.31 27.69
CA ALA A 79 4.99 5.59 26.63
C ALA A 79 4.06 6.60 25.96
N VAL A 80 4.44 7.04 24.76
CA VAL A 80 3.57 7.85 23.92
C VAL A 80 2.44 6.90 23.53
N ALA A 81 1.28 7.08 24.15
CA ALA A 81 0.10 6.32 23.79
C ALA A 81 -0.10 6.49 22.27
N PRO A 82 -0.21 5.38 21.50
CA PRO A 82 -0.38 5.46 20.06
C PRO A 82 -1.63 6.28 19.77
N ALA A 83 -1.47 7.35 19.00
CA ALA A 83 -2.58 8.22 18.63
C ALA A 83 -3.45 7.47 17.62
N THR A 84 -4.53 6.86 18.09
CA THR A 84 -5.55 6.25 17.24
C THR A 84 -6.15 7.34 16.36
N ARG A 85 -5.98 7.23 15.03
CA ARG A 85 -6.69 8.10 14.08
C ARG A 85 -8.06 7.53 13.76
N THR A 86 -9.05 8.42 13.70
CA THR A 86 -10.43 8.10 13.31
C THR A 86 -10.50 7.86 11.82
N ALA A 87 -11.14 6.76 11.42
CA ALA A 87 -11.44 6.48 10.02
C ALA A 87 -12.47 7.48 9.47
N ALA A 88 -12.38 7.80 8.18
CA ALA A 88 -13.34 8.63 7.48
C ALA A 88 -14.18 7.75 6.55
N ALA A 89 -15.50 7.74 6.74
CA ALA A 89 -16.42 7.08 5.83
C ALA A 89 -16.43 7.81 4.47
N THR A 90 -16.30 7.05 3.38
CA THR A 90 -16.18 7.59 2.01
C THR A 90 -17.51 7.49 1.22
N GLY A 91 -18.58 6.96 1.82
CA GLY A 91 -19.82 6.64 1.12
C GLY A 91 -19.80 5.20 0.57
N ASP A 92 -20.96 4.70 0.14
CA ASP A 92 -21.11 3.37 -0.50
C ASP A 92 -20.62 2.15 0.32
N GLY A 93 -20.55 2.28 1.65
CA GLY A 93 -20.01 1.23 2.52
C GLY A 93 -18.48 1.07 2.42
N VAL A 94 -17.79 2.03 1.83
CA VAL A 94 -16.32 2.11 1.80
C VAL A 94 -15.83 3.03 2.92
N THR A 95 -14.91 2.55 3.74
CA THR A 95 -14.25 3.31 4.80
C THR A 95 -12.79 3.55 4.44
N SER A 96 -12.37 4.82 4.40
CA SER A 96 -10.98 5.21 4.21
C SER A 96 -10.30 5.47 5.54
N VAL A 97 -9.04 5.03 5.68
CA VAL A 97 -8.27 5.26 6.89
C VAL A 97 -6.80 5.46 6.58
N ALA A 98 -6.23 6.54 7.11
CA ALA A 98 -4.80 6.84 6.98
C ALA A 98 -4.04 6.40 8.24
N VAL A 99 -3.10 5.48 8.07
CA VAL A 99 -2.32 4.86 9.15
C VAL A 99 -0.85 5.17 8.96
N ARG A 100 -0.19 5.70 9.99
CA ARG A 100 1.26 5.95 10.00
C ARG A 100 2.02 4.65 10.27
N LEU A 101 3.25 4.53 9.79
CA LEU A 101 4.09 3.37 10.05
C LEU A 101 4.24 3.15 11.57
N GLY A 102 4.05 1.90 12.00
CA GLY A 102 4.05 1.46 13.38
C GLY A 102 2.77 1.74 14.16
N GLN A 103 1.84 2.54 13.62
CA GLN A 103 0.58 2.89 14.27
C GLN A 103 -0.56 1.94 13.88
N SER A 104 -1.60 1.95 14.70
CA SER A 104 -2.84 1.20 14.48
C SER A 104 -4.02 2.15 14.28
N ALA A 105 -4.99 1.72 13.49
CA ALA A 105 -6.30 2.32 13.38
C ALA A 105 -7.38 1.30 13.73
N ILE A 106 -8.42 1.77 14.42
CA ILE A 106 -9.57 0.95 14.82
C ILE A 106 -10.76 1.41 13.99
N LEU A 107 -11.41 0.45 13.36
CA LEU A 107 -12.59 0.63 12.53
C LEU A 107 -13.78 0.01 13.28
N PRO A 108 -14.44 0.79 14.15
CA PRO A 108 -15.39 0.26 15.13
C PRO A 108 -16.63 -0.36 14.49
N GLU A 109 -17.11 0.21 13.38
CA GLU A 109 -18.28 -0.31 12.65
C GLU A 109 -18.02 -1.70 12.06
N GLN A 110 -16.78 -2.00 11.73
CA GLN A 110 -16.32 -3.28 11.18
C GLN A 110 -15.79 -4.24 12.26
N GLY A 111 -15.53 -3.72 13.47
CA GLY A 111 -14.81 -4.45 14.52
C GLY A 111 -13.38 -4.82 14.13
N LEU A 112 -12.77 -4.06 13.22
CA LEU A 112 -11.47 -4.35 12.62
C LEU A 112 -10.40 -3.43 13.21
N THR A 113 -9.24 -3.99 13.54
CA THR A 113 -8.03 -3.24 13.88
C THR A 113 -7.01 -3.46 12.77
N MET A 114 -6.41 -2.38 12.26
CA MET A 114 -5.37 -2.45 11.24
C MET A 114 -4.12 -1.72 11.72
N ARG A 115 -2.96 -2.36 11.63
CA ARG A 115 -1.66 -1.79 12.00
C ARG A 115 -0.72 -1.80 10.80
N PHE A 116 -0.15 -0.65 10.48
CA PHE A 116 0.86 -0.56 9.42
C PHE A 116 2.21 -0.98 9.99
N ALA A 117 2.65 -2.20 9.69
CA ALA A 117 3.81 -2.82 10.34
C ALA A 117 5.14 -2.41 9.70
N SER A 118 5.27 -2.56 8.38
CA SER A 118 6.53 -2.33 7.66
C SER A 118 6.32 -2.01 6.18
N VAL A 119 7.30 -1.32 5.59
CA VAL A 119 7.49 -1.24 4.14
C VAL A 119 8.60 -2.23 3.80
N THR A 120 8.27 -3.24 2.98
CA THR A 120 9.22 -4.32 2.62
C THR A 120 10.00 -4.01 1.35
N ASN A 121 9.37 -3.27 0.43
CA ASN A 121 10.00 -2.79 -0.79
C ASN A 121 9.40 -1.44 -1.16
N ASP A 122 10.22 -0.49 -1.60
CA ASP A 122 9.76 0.75 -2.24
C ASP A 122 10.72 1.10 -3.37
N SER A 123 10.27 0.81 -4.59
CA SER A 123 10.98 1.10 -5.84
C SER A 123 10.16 2.03 -6.74
N ARG A 124 9.22 2.78 -6.15
CA ARG A 124 8.33 3.68 -6.89
C ARG A 124 9.12 4.76 -7.60
N CYS A 125 8.62 5.20 -8.76
CA CYS A 125 9.25 6.27 -9.50
C CYS A 125 9.25 7.55 -8.65
N PRO A 126 10.38 8.26 -8.50
CA PRO A 126 10.40 9.51 -7.76
C PRO A 126 9.47 10.55 -8.38
N ARG A 127 8.83 11.39 -7.55
CA ARG A 127 8.11 12.55 -8.09
C ARG A 127 9.11 13.55 -8.68
N SER A 128 8.74 14.13 -9.82
CA SER A 128 9.40 15.33 -10.32
C SER A 128 9.34 16.41 -9.24
N GLN A 129 10.49 16.94 -8.87
CA GLN A 129 10.61 18.08 -7.96
C GLN A 129 10.86 19.33 -8.79
N GLU A 130 10.59 20.51 -8.23
CA GLU A 130 10.73 21.78 -8.95
C GLU A 130 12.11 21.89 -9.62
N GLY A 131 12.11 21.99 -10.95
CA GLY A 131 13.33 22.05 -11.77
C GLY A 131 13.99 20.70 -12.11
N VAL A 132 13.48 19.57 -11.61
CA VAL A 132 14.02 18.22 -11.88
C VAL A 132 12.91 17.26 -12.32
N PHE A 133 12.90 16.95 -13.62
CA PHE A 133 12.00 15.96 -14.21
C PHE A 133 12.64 14.57 -14.17
N VAL A 134 11.91 13.56 -13.68
CA VAL A 134 12.37 12.18 -13.65
C VAL A 134 11.47 11.34 -14.54
N ALA A 135 12.06 10.69 -15.54
CA ALA A 135 11.40 9.69 -16.35
C ALA A 135 11.88 8.29 -15.94
N CYS A 136 10.98 7.47 -15.40
CA CYS A 136 11.28 6.07 -15.14
C CYS A 136 10.94 5.23 -16.37
N ALA A 137 11.92 4.43 -16.84
CA ALA A 137 11.68 3.46 -17.91
C ALA A 137 10.71 2.35 -17.48
N GLN A 138 10.70 2.01 -16.18
CA GLN A 138 9.75 1.10 -15.57
C GLN A 138 9.20 1.70 -14.30
N ALA A 139 7.88 1.59 -14.12
CA ALA A 139 7.24 1.91 -12.88
C ALA A 139 7.49 0.76 -11.91
N GLY A 140 8.40 0.95 -10.96
CA GLY A 140 8.59 -0.02 -9.89
C GLY A 140 7.33 -0.18 -9.04
N GLU A 141 7.46 -0.74 -7.86
CA GLU A 141 6.33 -0.97 -6.94
C GLU A 141 6.76 -0.74 -5.50
N ALA A 142 5.77 -0.45 -4.63
CA ALA A 142 5.96 -0.51 -3.19
C ALA A 142 5.10 -1.60 -2.59
N THR A 143 5.67 -2.37 -1.67
CA THR A 143 5.00 -3.43 -0.95
C THR A 143 5.07 -3.16 0.55
N ILE A 144 3.92 -3.23 1.20
CA ILE A 144 3.77 -3.00 2.64
C ILE A 144 3.18 -4.22 3.33
N VAL A 145 3.44 -4.32 4.63
CA VAL A 145 2.80 -5.29 5.52
C VAL A 145 1.85 -4.56 6.47
N VAL A 146 0.60 -5.00 6.49
CA VAL A 146 -0.44 -4.53 7.41
C VAL A 146 -0.91 -5.70 8.26
N GLU A 147 -0.87 -5.56 9.57
CA GLU A 147 -1.46 -6.54 10.49
C GLU A 147 -2.95 -6.19 10.68
N ALA A 148 -3.84 -7.09 10.30
CA ALA A 148 -5.28 -6.95 10.50
C ALA A 148 -5.75 -7.90 11.61
N ALA A 149 -6.65 -7.43 12.47
CA ALA A 149 -7.22 -8.23 13.54
C ALA A 149 -8.72 -7.98 13.75
N ARG A 150 -9.50 -9.04 13.93
CA ARG A 150 -10.94 -9.03 14.19
C ARG A 150 -11.32 -10.22 15.07
N GLY A 151 -12.13 -9.97 16.11
CA GLY A 151 -12.65 -11.06 16.96
C GLY A 151 -11.58 -11.97 17.59
N GLY A 152 -10.38 -11.44 17.86
CA GLY A 152 -9.25 -12.21 18.40
C GLY A 152 -8.42 -12.97 17.36
N GLN A 153 -8.83 -12.98 16.09
CA GLN A 153 -8.02 -13.49 14.99
C GLN A 153 -7.16 -12.37 14.39
N GLY A 154 -5.91 -12.67 14.06
CA GLY A 154 -4.98 -11.72 13.46
C GLY A 154 -4.22 -12.34 12.29
N SER A 155 -3.98 -11.55 11.23
CA SER A 155 -3.17 -11.96 10.08
C SER A 155 -2.31 -10.81 9.57
N ALA A 156 -1.11 -11.14 9.09
CA ALA A 156 -0.29 -10.22 8.31
C ALA A 156 -0.75 -10.23 6.84
N LEU A 157 -1.03 -9.06 6.31
CA LEU A 157 -1.50 -8.81 4.96
C LEU A 157 -0.39 -8.13 4.17
N THR A 158 -0.09 -8.65 2.98
CA THR A 158 0.87 -8.02 2.06
C THR A 158 0.09 -7.28 0.98
N LEU A 159 0.34 -5.98 0.85
CA LEU A 159 -0.34 -5.12 -0.13
C LEU A 159 0.70 -4.43 -1.01
N THR A 160 0.46 -4.37 -2.31
CA THR A 160 1.39 -3.78 -3.27
C THR A 160 0.72 -2.65 -4.06
N ILE A 161 1.38 -1.50 -4.16
CA ILE A 161 0.96 -0.36 -4.99
C ILE A 161 1.90 -0.19 -6.20
N PRO A 162 1.37 -0.11 -7.43
CA PRO A 162 2.19 0.14 -8.62
C PRO A 162 2.75 1.57 -8.60
N GLY A 163 4.04 1.72 -8.89
CA GLY A 163 4.78 2.98 -8.77
C GLY A 163 4.55 4.03 -9.85
N LEU A 164 3.54 3.83 -10.71
CA LEU A 164 3.07 4.81 -11.70
C LEU A 164 1.93 5.69 -11.14
N THR A 165 1.29 5.26 -10.05
CA THR A 165 0.17 5.99 -9.45
C THR A 165 0.31 6.01 -7.93
N ASP A 166 -0.04 7.16 -7.36
CA ASP A 166 -0.07 7.37 -5.92
C ASP A 166 -1.47 7.12 -5.34
N ASN A 167 -2.44 6.87 -6.22
CA ASN A 167 -3.81 6.63 -5.87
C ASN A 167 -4.37 5.44 -6.67
N THR A 168 -4.57 4.31 -5.99
CA THR A 168 -5.21 3.13 -6.58
C THR A 168 -6.72 3.12 -6.38
N ALA A 169 -7.30 4.10 -5.67
CA ALA A 169 -8.75 4.14 -5.43
C ALA A 169 -9.56 4.19 -6.74
N GLN A 170 -9.00 4.75 -7.81
CA GLN A 170 -9.60 4.80 -9.14
C GLN A 170 -9.43 3.51 -9.95
N ARG A 171 -8.62 2.55 -9.46
CA ARG A 171 -8.33 1.29 -10.13
C ARG A 171 -8.51 0.11 -9.16
N PRO A 172 -9.76 -0.15 -8.71
CA PRO A 172 -10.03 -1.09 -7.61
C PRO A 172 -9.60 -2.53 -7.91
N ASP A 173 -9.63 -2.96 -9.18
CA ASP A 173 -9.55 -4.39 -9.53
C ASP A 173 -8.15 -4.90 -9.87
N ASN A 174 -7.11 -4.27 -9.35
CA ASN A 174 -5.77 -4.85 -9.43
C ASN A 174 -5.60 -5.89 -8.30
N PRO A 175 -5.44 -7.19 -8.60
CA PRO A 175 -5.39 -8.25 -7.59
C PRO A 175 -4.20 -8.11 -6.63
N LYS A 176 -3.20 -7.29 -6.95
CA LYS A 176 -2.05 -7.01 -6.06
C LYS A 176 -2.31 -5.87 -5.07
N THR A 177 -3.30 -5.00 -5.33
CA THR A 177 -3.57 -3.82 -4.49
C THR A 177 -4.56 -4.08 -3.37
N PHE A 178 -5.25 -5.22 -3.39
CA PHE A 178 -6.21 -5.60 -2.36
C PHE A 178 -6.03 -7.05 -1.88
N THR A 179 -6.57 -7.33 -0.70
CA THR A 179 -6.72 -8.68 -0.16
C THR A 179 -8.07 -8.80 0.55
N VAL A 180 -8.49 -10.02 0.86
CA VAL A 180 -9.68 -10.29 1.67
C VAL A 180 -9.26 -10.79 3.06
N PHE A 181 -9.88 -10.26 4.10
CA PHE A 181 -9.68 -10.69 5.49
C PHE A 181 -11.02 -10.64 6.23
N GLU A 182 -11.45 -11.76 6.80
CA GLU A 182 -12.66 -11.85 7.64
C GLU A 182 -13.92 -11.19 7.04
N GLY A 183 -14.14 -11.38 5.73
CA GLY A 183 -15.29 -10.83 5.00
C GLY A 183 -15.15 -9.36 4.58
N TYR A 184 -13.96 -8.77 4.70
CA TYR A 184 -13.65 -7.43 4.22
C TYR A 184 -12.61 -7.44 3.10
N ARG A 185 -12.85 -6.63 2.06
CA ARG A 185 -11.84 -6.26 1.07
C ARG A 185 -11.04 -5.08 1.61
N ILE A 186 -9.74 -5.28 1.79
CA ILE A 186 -8.78 -4.28 2.25
C ILE A 186 -7.89 -3.92 1.07
N GLN A 187 -7.89 -2.65 0.68
CA GLN A 187 -7.12 -2.13 -0.45
C GLN A 187 -6.15 -1.04 -0.01
N LEU A 188 -4.92 -1.06 -0.52
CA LEU A 188 -3.98 0.04 -0.37
C LEU A 188 -4.28 1.14 -1.40
N ALA A 189 -4.96 2.20 -0.98
CA ALA A 189 -5.28 3.35 -1.82
C ALA A 189 -4.06 4.21 -2.13
N SER A 190 -3.30 4.61 -1.11
CA SER A 190 -2.10 5.45 -1.29
C SER A 190 -1.02 5.14 -0.27
N LEU A 191 0.22 5.48 -0.62
CA LEU A 191 1.37 5.42 0.28
C LEU A 191 2.17 6.71 0.15
N GLU A 192 2.31 7.45 1.24
CA GLU A 192 3.06 8.71 1.29
C GLU A 192 4.18 8.60 2.33
N PRO A 193 5.28 9.36 2.23
CA PRO A 193 5.67 10.14 1.07
C PRO A 193 6.11 9.23 -0.09
N GLN A 194 6.16 9.80 -1.29
CA GLN A 194 6.80 9.14 -2.44
C GLN A 194 8.31 9.44 -2.42
N PRO A 195 9.17 8.54 -2.92
CA PRO A 195 10.61 8.81 -3.01
C PRO A 195 10.91 10.10 -3.76
N THR A 196 11.99 10.80 -3.37
CA THR A 196 12.47 12.00 -4.04
C THR A 196 13.78 11.70 -4.79
N VAL A 197 14.17 12.58 -5.70
CA VAL A 197 15.45 12.44 -6.44
C VAL A 197 16.68 12.51 -5.54
N SER A 198 16.56 13.20 -4.41
CA SER A 198 17.66 13.48 -3.49
C SER A 198 17.85 12.42 -2.41
N GLY A 199 16.97 11.43 -2.30
CA GLY A 199 17.13 10.35 -1.33
C GLY A 199 15.93 9.43 -1.18
N ALA A 200 16.17 8.28 -0.54
CA ALA A 200 15.12 7.37 -0.10
C ALA A 200 14.21 8.06 0.93
N ALA A 201 12.91 7.79 0.87
CA ALA A 201 11.95 8.32 1.84
C ALA A 201 12.33 7.90 3.28
N ILE A 202 12.13 8.80 4.23
CA ILE A 202 12.45 8.57 5.64
C ILE A 202 11.51 7.46 6.15
N PRO A 203 12.03 6.30 6.60
CA PRO A 203 11.19 5.15 6.93
C PRO A 203 10.11 5.45 7.98
N GLY A 204 10.37 6.35 8.94
CA GLY A 204 9.42 6.69 9.99
C GLY A 204 8.24 7.57 9.56
N GLU A 205 8.23 8.08 8.33
CA GLU A 205 7.23 9.05 7.88
C GLU A 205 6.12 8.43 7.00
N TYR A 206 6.20 7.13 6.73
CA TYR A 206 5.22 6.52 5.85
C TYR A 206 3.79 6.58 6.41
N ILE A 207 2.84 6.96 5.56
CA ILE A 207 1.40 7.00 5.78
C ILE A 207 0.76 6.15 4.68
N ALA A 208 0.13 5.05 5.07
CA ALA A 208 -0.68 4.23 4.19
C ALA A 208 -2.14 4.62 4.31
N THR A 209 -2.80 4.95 3.20
CA THR A 209 -4.26 5.10 3.15
C THR A 209 -4.87 3.80 2.69
N LEU A 210 -5.69 3.20 3.54
CA LEU A 210 -6.37 1.94 3.29
C LEU A 210 -7.86 2.21 3.03
N LEU A 211 -8.44 1.48 2.06
CA LEU A 211 -9.87 1.42 1.82
C LEU A 211 -10.37 0.06 2.29
N VAL A 212 -11.42 0.07 3.11
CA VAL A 212 -12.06 -1.13 3.65
C VAL A 212 -13.50 -1.15 3.19
N SER A 213 -13.92 -2.24 2.58
CA SER A 213 -15.29 -2.47 2.12
C SER A 213 -15.70 -3.91 2.42
N ALA A 214 -17.00 -4.20 2.44
CA ALA A 214 -17.48 -5.57 2.52
C ALA A 214 -16.96 -6.37 1.31
N ALA A 215 -16.44 -7.58 1.54
CA ALA A 215 -16.11 -8.47 0.45
C ALA A 215 -17.42 -8.90 -0.26
N PRO A 216 -17.42 -9.00 -1.61
CA PRO A 216 -18.57 -9.50 -2.36
C PRO A 216 -18.89 -10.97 -2.07
#